data_AF-A0A8R7VCD1-F1
#
_entry.id   AF-A0A8R7VCD1-F1
#
_cell.length_a   1.000
_cell.length_b   1.000
_cell.length_c   1.000
_cell.angle_alpha   90.00
_cell.angle_beta   90.00
_cell.angle_gamma   90.00
#
_symmetry.space_group_name_H-M   'P 1'
#
loop_
_entity.id
_entity.type
_entity.pdbx_description
1 polymer ?
#
loop_
_entity_poly.entity_id
_entity_poly.type
_entity_poly.pdbx_seq_one_letter_code
_entity_poly.pdbx_strand_id
1 'polypeptide(L)'
;MSIQRNCLFGQLSLTQLFINDFTACWLVNMAAYEACVSATSPTDGFVISSYISILAMLMDKEEDVHELRAEHLIRSLFSDYELLVFFKSMARELRLGHRYFITTEKIHNFKRERPVRIAMHRFVYNNFRAIVAVLSIAT
;
A
#
# COMPACT_ATOMS: atom_id res chain seq x y z
N MET A 1 -9.16 -2.86 5.01
CA MET A 1 -8.79 -1.92 3.93
C MET A 1 -10.04 -1.24 3.41
N SER A 2 -9.99 0.07 3.18
CA SER A 2 -11.07 0.80 2.52
C SER A 2 -10.46 1.89 1.65
N ILE A 3 -11.18 2.29 0.61
CA ILE A 3 -10.77 3.40 -0.24
C ILE A 3 -11.91 4.40 -0.29
N GLN A 4 -11.61 5.64 0.05
CA GLN A 4 -12.51 6.76 0.03
C GLN A 4 -12.05 7.75 -1.04
N ARG A 5 -13.01 8.32 -1.77
CA ARG A 5 -12.75 9.27 -2.83
C ARG A 5 -13.39 10.59 -2.47
N ASN A 6 -12.57 11.61 -2.26
CA ASN A 6 -13.02 12.97 -2.06
C ASN A 6 -12.89 13.78 -3.37
N CYS A 7 -13.44 15.00 -3.38
CA CYS A 7 -13.36 15.88 -4.54
C CYS A 7 -11.90 16.24 -4.88
N LEU A 8 -11.04 16.35 -3.87
CA LEU A 8 -9.64 16.78 -3.99
C LEU A 8 -8.64 15.63 -3.96
N PHE A 9 -8.87 14.59 -3.15
CA PHE A 9 -7.92 13.50 -2.91
C PHE A 9 -8.58 12.11 -2.94
N GLY A 10 -7.78 11.07 -3.16
CA GLY A 10 -8.15 9.69 -2.88
C GLY A 10 -7.43 9.23 -1.62
N GLN A 11 -8.13 8.59 -0.69
CA GLN A 11 -7.58 8.08 0.55
C GLN A 11 -7.71 6.55 0.57
N LEU A 12 -6.56 5.87 0.66
CA LEU A 12 -6.50 4.43 0.89
C LEU A 12 -6.18 4.19 2.36
N SER A 13 -7.11 3.58 3.09
CA SER A 13 -6.94 3.24 4.50
C SER A 13 -6.55 1.78 4.65
N LEU A 14 -5.33 1.55 5.14
CA LEU A 14 -4.77 0.24 5.45
C LEU A 14 -4.56 0.11 6.96
N THR A 15 -4.73 -1.11 7.47
CA THR A 15 -4.38 -1.42 8.85
C THR A 15 -2.86 -1.33 9.01
N GLN A 16 -2.39 -0.76 10.12
CA GLN A 16 -0.97 -0.71 10.43
C GLN A 16 -0.43 -2.11 10.72
N LEU A 17 0.82 -2.38 10.33
CA LEU A 17 1.45 -3.68 10.49
C LEU A 17 2.83 -3.54 11.15
N PHE A 18 3.06 -4.34 12.19
CA PHE A 18 4.37 -4.48 12.81
C PHE A 18 5.02 -5.79 12.38
N ILE A 19 6.23 -5.73 11.81
CA ILE A 19 6.97 -6.89 11.30
C ILE A 19 8.28 -7.10 12.08
N ASN A 20 8.41 -8.30 12.62
CA ASN A 20 9.61 -8.91 13.18
C ASN A 20 9.61 -10.39 12.78
N ASP A 21 10.59 -11.18 13.21
CA ASP A 21 10.69 -12.59 12.81
C ASP A 21 9.43 -13.41 13.14
N PHE A 22 8.85 -13.19 14.32
CA PHE A 22 7.64 -13.90 14.76
C PHE A 22 6.40 -13.51 13.95
N THR A 23 6.16 -12.21 13.78
CA THR A 23 4.99 -11.69 13.06
C THR A 23 5.09 -11.93 11.55
N ALA A 24 6.31 -11.95 10.99
CA ALA A 24 6.54 -12.39 9.62
C ALA A 24 6.10 -13.86 9.44
N CYS A 25 6.52 -14.75 10.34
CA CYS A 25 6.09 -16.15 10.34
C CYS A 25 4.57 -16.29 10.50
N TRP A 26 3.96 -15.53 11.41
CA TRP A 26 2.51 -15.54 11.59
C TRP A 26 1.77 -15.05 10.36
N LEU A 27 2.26 -14.00 9.68
CA LEU A 27 1.63 -13.47 8.48
C LEU A 27 1.64 -14.50 7.35
N VAL A 28 2.76 -15.21 7.16
CA VAL A 28 2.87 -16.31 6.20
C VAL A 28 1.89 -17.43 6.56
N ASN A 29 1.85 -17.84 7.83
CA ASN A 29 0.94 -18.90 8.29
C ASN A 29 -0.53 -18.50 8.16
N MET A 30 -0.88 -17.24 8.41
CA MET A 30 -2.24 -16.73 8.21
C MET A 30 -2.64 -16.77 6.73
N ALA A 31 -1.75 -16.39 5.83
CA ALA A 31 -2.02 -16.43 4.40
C ALA A 31 -2.14 -17.89 3.88
N ALA A 32 -1.30 -18.80 4.38
CA ALA A 32 -1.40 -20.23 4.07
C ALA A 32 -2.71 -20.84 4.62
N TYR A 33 -3.05 -20.54 5.87
CA TYR A 33 -4.30 -20.98 6.49
C TYR A 33 -5.51 -20.44 5.73
N GLU A 34 -5.48 -19.16 5.36
CA GLU A 34 -6.50 -18.54 4.53
C GLU A 34 -6.70 -19.31 3.22
N ALA A 35 -5.62 -19.65 2.52
CA ALA A 35 -5.70 -20.42 1.29
C ALA A 35 -6.34 -21.80 1.52
N CYS A 36 -6.01 -22.49 2.61
CA CYS A 36 -6.58 -23.79 2.96
C CYS A 36 -8.09 -23.74 3.24
N VAL A 37 -8.56 -22.70 3.93
CA VAL A 37 -9.95 -22.62 4.40
C VAL A 37 -10.86 -21.87 3.40
N SER A 38 -10.27 -21.12 2.47
CA SER A 38 -10.98 -20.30 1.47
C SER A 38 -12.06 -21.05 0.69
N ALA A 39 -11.88 -22.34 0.38
CA ALA A 39 -12.84 -23.17 -0.35
C ALA A 39 -14.18 -23.38 0.38
N THR A 40 -14.20 -23.17 1.71
CA THR A 40 -15.38 -23.35 2.56
C THR A 40 -16.07 -22.04 2.90
N SER A 41 -15.53 -20.91 2.43
CA SER A 41 -15.99 -19.58 2.82
C SER A 41 -17.04 -19.04 1.83
N PRO A 42 -18.19 -18.51 2.29
CA PRO A 42 -19.24 -17.96 1.42
C PRO A 42 -18.87 -16.61 0.78
N THR A 43 -17.77 -16.00 1.22
CA THR A 43 -17.19 -14.78 0.63
C THR A 43 -15.83 -15.11 0.02
N ASP A 44 -15.29 -14.22 -0.83
CA ASP A 44 -13.91 -14.37 -1.32
C ASP A 44 -12.95 -14.35 -0.11
N GLY A 45 -12.58 -15.56 0.31
CA GLY A 45 -11.89 -15.81 1.58
C GLY A 45 -10.47 -15.27 1.62
N PHE A 46 -9.97 -14.62 0.56
CA PHE A 46 -8.58 -14.17 0.40
C PHE A 46 -8.36 -12.74 0.90
N VAL A 47 -8.71 -12.46 2.17
CA VAL A 47 -8.60 -11.13 2.79
C VAL A 47 -7.15 -10.76 3.11
N ILE A 48 -6.41 -11.64 3.76
CA ILE A 48 -4.99 -11.53 4.12
C ILE A 48 -4.16 -11.45 2.85
N SER A 49 -4.39 -12.36 1.90
CA SER A 49 -3.72 -12.38 0.61
C SER A 49 -3.94 -11.07 -0.15
N SER A 50 -5.18 -10.60 -0.23
CA SER A 50 -5.48 -9.30 -0.86
C SER A 50 -4.76 -8.13 -0.18
N TYR A 51 -4.66 -8.14 1.14
CA TYR A 51 -3.98 -7.09 1.90
C TYR A 51 -2.47 -7.08 1.64
N ILE A 52 -1.83 -8.25 1.69
CA ILE A 52 -0.41 -8.41 1.41
C ILE A 52 -0.09 -8.00 -0.04
N SER A 53 -0.91 -8.42 -1.00
CA SER A 53 -0.73 -8.05 -2.41
C SER A 53 -0.88 -6.54 -2.66
N ILE A 54 -1.75 -5.84 -1.93
CA ILE A 54 -1.83 -4.36 -2.01
C ILE A 54 -0.58 -3.72 -1.43
N LEU A 55 -0.09 -4.17 -0.27
CA LEU A 55 1.16 -3.65 0.29
C LEU A 55 2.33 -3.86 -0.68
N ALA A 56 2.45 -5.07 -1.25
CA ALA A 56 3.49 -5.37 -2.24
C ALA A 56 3.35 -4.56 -3.55
N MET A 57 2.12 -4.18 -3.94
CA MET A 57 1.87 -3.29 -5.07
C MET A 57 2.27 -1.84 -4.75
N LEU A 58 2.16 -1.40 -3.50
CA LEU A 58 2.60 -0.08 -3.07
C LEU A 58 4.13 0.03 -2.91
N MET A 59 4.83 -1.09 -2.80
CA MET A 59 6.28 -1.16 -2.64
C MET A 59 6.95 -1.61 -3.95
N ASP A 60 7.31 -0.71 -4.86
CA ASP A 60 8.05 -1.09 -6.08
C ASP A 60 9.56 -1.12 -5.85
N LYS A 61 10.03 -0.18 -5.01
CA LYS A 61 11.44 0.04 -4.66
C LYS A 61 11.58 0.38 -3.17
N GLU A 62 12.82 0.41 -2.67
CA GLU A 62 13.09 0.62 -1.24
C GLU A 62 12.55 1.96 -0.73
N GLU A 63 12.59 3.02 -1.57
CA GLU A 63 12.06 4.33 -1.17
C GLU A 63 10.55 4.30 -0.89
N ASP A 64 9.81 3.42 -1.58
CA ASP A 64 8.37 3.29 -1.34
C ASP A 64 8.11 2.62 0.03
N VAL A 65 8.96 1.67 0.43
CA VAL A 65 8.91 1.08 1.79
C VAL A 65 9.21 2.15 2.83
N HIS A 66 10.18 3.01 2.56
CA HIS A 66 10.52 4.13 3.43
C HIS A 66 9.33 5.09 3.60
N GLU A 67 8.64 5.44 2.51
CA GLU A 67 7.44 6.29 2.56
C GLU A 67 6.31 5.63 3.37
N LEU A 68 6.06 4.33 3.19
CA LEU A 68 5.06 3.60 3.98
C LEU A 68 5.39 3.55 5.48
N ARG A 69 6.67 3.56 5.85
CA ARG A 69 7.12 3.67 7.25
C ARG A 69 6.93 5.08 7.81
N ALA A 70 7.23 6.10 7.01
CA ALA A 70 7.01 7.49 7.37
C ALA A 70 5.52 7.76 7.65
N GLU A 71 4.62 7.18 6.86
CA GLU A 71 3.16 7.22 7.05
C GLU A 71 2.65 6.27 8.16
N HIS A 72 3.56 5.62 8.89
CA HIS A 72 3.27 4.68 9.99
C HIS A 72 2.38 3.49 9.60
N LEU A 73 2.28 3.16 8.31
CA LEU A 73 1.55 2.00 7.84
C LEU A 73 2.31 0.71 8.15
N ILE A 74 3.64 0.77 8.16
CA ILE A 74 4.51 -0.35 8.47
C ILE A 74 5.56 0.07 9.49
N ARG A 75 5.73 -0.75 10.53
CA ARG A 75 6.84 -0.66 11.48
C ARG A 75 7.55 -1.99 11.49
N SER A 76 8.87 -2.01 11.51
CA SER A 76 9.59 -3.28 11.51
C SER A 76 11.01 -3.18 12.02
N LEU A 77 11.54 -4.32 12.47
CA LEU A 77 12.95 -4.49 12.80
C LEU A 77 13.81 -4.81 11.56
N PHE A 78 13.20 -5.15 10.43
CA PHE A 78 13.90 -5.42 9.18
C PHE A 78 14.37 -4.12 8.53
N SER A 79 15.34 -4.19 7.62
CA SER A 79 15.66 -3.10 6.71
C SER A 79 14.55 -2.86 5.69
N ASP A 80 14.59 -1.70 5.02
CA ASP A 80 13.61 -1.37 3.97
C ASP A 80 13.73 -2.36 2.79
N TYR A 81 14.96 -2.77 2.44
CA TYR A 81 15.24 -3.83 1.47
C TYR A 81 14.65 -5.19 1.87
N GLU A 82 14.90 -5.65 3.10
CA GLU A 82 14.39 -6.94 3.58
C GLU A 82 12.85 -6.98 3.57
N LEU A 83 12.20 -5.88 3.97
CA LEU A 83 10.75 -5.76 3.88
C LEU A 83 10.25 -5.81 2.43
N LEU A 84 10.91 -5.08 1.51
CA LEU A 84 10.55 -5.10 0.10
C LEU A 84 10.60 -6.53 -0.45
N VAL A 85 11.71 -7.23 -0.21
CA VAL A 85 11.90 -8.62 -0.65
C VAL A 85 10.86 -9.54 -0.03
N PHE A 86 10.59 -9.40 1.28
CA PHE A 86 9.60 -10.21 1.99
C PHE A 86 8.20 -10.07 1.37
N PHE A 87 7.68 -8.83 1.25
CA PHE A 87 6.33 -8.60 0.71
C PHE A 87 6.22 -8.98 -0.77
N LYS A 88 7.23 -8.66 -1.59
CA LYS A 88 7.24 -9.06 -3.02
C LYS A 88 7.28 -10.57 -3.18
N SER A 89 8.04 -11.29 -2.35
CA SER A 89 8.13 -12.75 -2.39
C SER A 89 6.80 -13.39 -2.02
N MET A 90 6.17 -12.92 -0.94
CA MET A 90 4.83 -13.40 -0.57
C MET A 90 3.82 -13.14 -1.68
N ALA A 91 3.74 -11.91 -2.20
CA ALA A 91 2.72 -11.54 -3.19
C ALA A 91 2.79 -12.35 -4.50
N ARG A 92 3.93 -12.95 -4.84
CA ARG A 92 4.07 -13.84 -6.00
C ARG A 92 3.37 -15.18 -5.80
N GLU A 93 3.38 -15.70 -4.57
CA GLU A 93 2.81 -17.01 -4.23
C GLU A 93 1.32 -16.91 -3.81
N LEU A 94 0.85 -15.70 -3.50
CA LEU A 94 -0.50 -15.48 -3.01
C LEU A 94 -1.53 -15.42 -4.14
N ARG A 95 -2.66 -16.08 -3.90
CA ARG A 95 -3.84 -15.93 -4.76
C ARG A 95 -4.51 -14.58 -4.48
N LEU A 96 -4.80 -13.85 -5.56
CA LEU A 96 -5.48 -12.56 -5.48
C LEU A 96 -6.97 -12.77 -5.19
N GLY A 97 -7.45 -12.14 -4.11
CA GLY A 97 -8.86 -12.10 -3.77
C GLY A 97 -9.59 -10.91 -4.38
N HIS A 98 -10.92 -10.95 -4.32
CA HIS A 98 -11.84 -9.93 -4.82
C HIS A 98 -11.54 -8.54 -4.25
N ARG A 99 -11.11 -8.45 -2.98
CA ARG A 99 -10.74 -7.17 -2.35
C ARG A 99 -9.53 -6.52 -3.01
N TYR A 100 -8.56 -7.32 -3.47
CA TYR A 100 -7.44 -6.80 -4.26
C TYR A 100 -7.93 -6.17 -5.57
N PHE A 101 -8.76 -6.89 -6.33
CA PHE A 101 -9.28 -6.41 -7.61
C PHE A 101 -10.11 -5.13 -7.47
N ILE A 102 -11.07 -5.09 -6.52
CA ILE A 102 -11.87 -3.88 -6.28
C ILE A 102 -10.97 -2.69 -5.93
N THR A 103 -9.98 -2.89 -5.07
CA THR A 103 -9.15 -1.78 -4.58
C THR A 103 -8.24 -1.28 -5.70
N THR A 104 -7.60 -2.17 -6.44
CA THR A 104 -6.74 -1.82 -7.58
C THR A 104 -7.52 -1.17 -8.71
N GLU A 105 -8.74 -1.64 -9.01
CA GLU A 105 -9.63 -1.00 -9.99
C GLU A 105 -9.98 0.44 -9.57
N LYS A 106 -10.34 0.66 -8.30
CA LYS A 106 -10.64 2.01 -7.80
C LYS A 106 -9.42 2.94 -7.85
N ILE A 107 -8.23 2.43 -7.54
CA ILE A 107 -6.97 3.17 -7.70
C ILE A 107 -6.73 3.50 -9.18
N HIS A 108 -6.93 2.54 -10.07
CA HIS A 108 -6.74 2.73 -11.50
C HIS A 108 -7.70 3.77 -12.07
N ASN A 109 -9.00 3.67 -11.75
CA ASN A 109 -10.01 4.64 -12.17
C ASN A 109 -9.70 6.05 -11.64
N PHE A 110 -9.26 6.17 -10.37
CA PHE A 110 -8.81 7.45 -9.82
C PHE A 110 -7.64 8.05 -10.61
N LYS A 111 -6.62 7.24 -10.95
CA LYS A 111 -5.48 7.70 -11.75
C LYS A 111 -5.90 8.14 -13.15
N ARG A 112 -6.78 7.36 -13.80
CA ARG A 112 -7.26 7.62 -15.16
C ARG A 112 -8.09 8.90 -15.26
N GLU A 113 -8.92 9.19 -14.26
CA GLU A 113 -9.82 10.35 -14.29
C GLU A 113 -9.16 11.67 -13.86
N ARG A 114 -7.95 11.62 -13.30
CA ARG A 114 -7.31 12.80 -12.70
C ARG A 114 -5.82 12.98 -13.05
N PRO A 115 -5.35 12.72 -14.28
CA PRO A 115 -3.92 12.77 -14.61
C PRO A 115 -3.32 14.17 -14.40
N VAL A 116 -4.03 15.22 -14.82
CA VAL A 116 -3.59 16.62 -14.64
C VAL A 116 -3.46 16.98 -13.16
N ARG A 117 -4.40 16.54 -12.32
CA ARG A 117 -4.36 16.82 -10.87
C ARG A 117 -3.22 16.08 -10.19
N ILE A 118 -2.97 14.83 -10.58
CA ILE A 118 -1.84 14.05 -10.07
C ILE A 118 -0.52 14.71 -10.47
N ALA A 119 -0.40 15.19 -11.71
CA ALA A 119 0.77 15.92 -12.16
C ALA A 119 0.97 17.23 -11.38
N MET A 120 -0.10 18.01 -11.15
CA MET A 120 -0.06 19.22 -10.34
C MET A 120 0.36 18.94 -8.89
N HIS A 121 -0.23 17.92 -8.26
CA HIS A 121 0.15 17.50 -6.91
C HIS A 121 1.62 17.11 -6.84
N ARG A 122 2.10 16.29 -7.80
CA ARG A 122 3.50 15.88 -7.89
C ARG A 122 4.45 17.08 -8.05
N PHE A 123 4.07 18.07 -8.87
CA PHE A 123 4.84 19.30 -9.03
C PHE A 123 4.96 20.07 -7.72
N VAL A 124 3.84 20.31 -7.03
CA VAL A 124 3.83 21.02 -5.74
C VAL A 124 4.64 20.27 -4.70
N TYR A 125 4.45 18.96 -4.57
CA TYR A 125 5.16 18.13 -3.61
C TYR A 125 6.68 18.18 -3.82
N ASN A 126 7.15 17.99 -5.06
CA ASN A 126 8.57 18.00 -5.39
C ASN A 126 9.22 19.38 -5.22
N ASN A 127 8.46 20.46 -5.37
CA ASN A 127 8.96 21.83 -5.31
C ASN A 127 8.57 22.59 -4.03
N PHE A 128 7.97 21.90 -3.05
CA PHE A 128 7.37 22.54 -1.87
C PHE A 128 8.35 23.48 -1.14
N ARG A 129 9.59 23.04 -0.93
CA ARG A 129 10.63 23.86 -0.28
C ARG A 129 10.95 25.14 -1.05
N ALA A 130 11.04 25.05 -2.38
CA ALA A 130 11.29 26.21 -3.24
C ALA A 130 10.10 27.18 -3.23
N ILE A 131 8.88 26.65 -3.28
CA ILE A 131 7.64 27.45 -3.20
C ILE A 131 7.58 28.21 -1.87
N VAL A 132 7.84 27.54 -0.75
CA VAL A 132 7.89 28.17 0.58
C VAL A 132 8.96 29.25 0.62
N ALA A 133 10.16 28.98 0.12
CA ALA A 133 11.25 29.96 0.11
C ALA A 133 10.91 31.22 -0.70
N VAL A 134 10.29 31.07 -1.89
CA VAL A 134 9.87 32.21 -2.72
C VAL A 134 8.77 33.02 -2.02
N LEU A 135 7.78 32.35 -1.43
CA LEU A 135 6.71 33.03 -0.71
C LEU A 135 7.23 33.80 0.51
N SER A 136 8.19 33.23 1.26
CA SER A 136 8.81 33.89 2.41
C SER A 136 9.63 35.14 2.05
N ILE A 137 10.06 35.29 0.79
CA ILE A 137 10.75 36.50 0.30
C ILE A 137 9.73 37.55 -0.19
N ALA A 138 8.57 37.10 -0.66
CA ALA A 138 7.52 37.94 -1.23
C ALA A 138 6.53 38.52 -0.18
N THR A 139 6.55 38.00 1.05
CA THR A 139 5.81 38.50 2.23
C THR A 139 6.72 39.25 3.19
#